data_AF-K2H9J3-F1
#
_entry.id   AF-K2H9J3-F1
#
_cell.length_a   1.000
_cell.length_b   1.000
_cell.length_c   1.000
_cell.angle_alpha   90.00
_cell.angle_beta   90.00
_cell.angle_gamma   90.00
#
_symmetry.space_group_name_H-M   'P 1'
#
loop_
_entity.id
_entity.type
_entity.pdbx_description
1 polymer ?
#
loop_
_entity_poly.entity_id
_entity_poly.type
_entity_poly.pdbx_seq_one_letter_code
_entity_poly.pdbx_strand_id
1 'polypeptide(L)'
;MMGVTFASVGPMVSIAASNPGAEGARMIFGAIIGAGIIAMLIAPLVSRMLRFFPPVVTGTIILVIGVTLMRIGINWIFGLPVGPTAPKLVDPQHAAWLEQVRALTDAPAIPGGLALAPSAENPAYATVQNMTISGIVLLTIILVMKFARGFWANISVLCGIVVGGLLAGFLGLMHFDHVDEAKWFALIAPFHFGLPIFDPIMILTMTLVMIVVMIESTGMFLALSEMCGKKLERPSLSAGLRTDGLGTLIGGIFNTFPYTSFSQNVGLVGVTGIRSRYVCVMGGAIMIVLGLTPKMGALVEALPVAVLGGAGLVMFGMVAATGVRILGGVDFKVNRYNGLIVAISLGMGMIPLIAPDFVMHLPHSIHPLIDSGILLASISAVLLNAVFNGTSRAEAEAEARRAAMASDGGH
;
A
#
# COMPACT_ATOMS: atom_id res chain seq x y z
N MET A 1 5.38 9.33 -13.50
CA MET A 1 6.20 9.24 -12.28
C MET A 1 5.79 7.98 -11.52
N MET A 2 6.75 7.37 -10.83
CA MET A 2 6.53 6.16 -10.04
C MET A 2 6.53 6.50 -8.55
N GLY A 3 5.81 5.71 -7.76
CA GLY A 3 5.77 5.83 -6.31
C GLY A 3 5.78 4.45 -5.66
N VAL A 4 5.94 4.43 -4.33
CA VAL A 4 5.89 3.18 -3.57
C VAL A 4 4.48 2.58 -3.64
N THR A 5 4.40 1.28 -3.92
CA THR A 5 3.12 0.56 -3.95
C THR A 5 2.69 0.10 -2.57
N PHE A 6 1.43 0.38 -2.23
CA PHE A 6 0.82 -0.14 -1.01
C PHE A 6 0.55 -1.65 -1.06
N ALA A 7 0.54 -2.27 -2.24
CA ALA A 7 0.32 -3.70 -2.39
C ALA A 7 1.39 -4.56 -1.69
N SER A 8 2.57 -3.98 -1.47
CA SER A 8 3.69 -4.64 -0.79
C SER A 8 3.61 -4.59 0.74
N VAL A 9 2.79 -3.69 1.31
CA VAL A 9 2.81 -3.42 2.76
C VAL A 9 2.44 -4.64 3.58
N GLY A 10 1.35 -5.33 3.25
CA GLY A 10 0.90 -6.53 3.98
C GLY A 10 1.98 -7.63 4.05
N PRO A 11 2.51 -8.09 2.90
CA PRO A 11 3.61 -9.04 2.86
C PRO A 11 4.87 -8.60 3.62
N MET A 12 5.25 -7.32 3.55
CA MET A 12 6.41 -6.82 4.29
C MET A 12 6.16 -6.82 5.80
N VAL A 13 4.95 -6.48 6.25
CA VAL A 13 4.56 -6.54 7.67
C VAL A 13 4.58 -7.99 8.17
N SER A 14 4.10 -8.96 7.37
CA SER A 14 4.17 -10.39 7.73
C SER A 14 5.63 -10.84 7.87
N ILE A 15 6.50 -10.51 6.91
CA ILE A 15 7.94 -10.84 7.00
C ILE A 15 8.59 -10.20 8.23
N ALA A 16 8.28 -8.93 8.52
CA ALA A 16 8.81 -8.21 9.68
C ALA A 16 8.32 -8.79 11.01
N ALA A 17 7.08 -9.27 11.06
CA ALA A 17 6.51 -9.91 12.25
C ALA A 17 7.17 -11.27 12.54
N SER A 18 7.43 -12.06 11.50
CA SER A 18 8.12 -13.35 11.64
C SER A 18 9.62 -13.19 11.93
N ASN A 19 10.24 -12.08 11.50
CA ASN A 19 11.67 -11.83 11.65
C ASN A 19 11.92 -10.41 12.20
N PRO A 20 11.85 -10.22 13.52
CA PRO A 20 12.04 -8.90 14.12
C PRO A 20 13.47 -8.37 13.96
N GLY A 21 13.62 -7.04 13.90
CA GLY A 21 14.91 -6.36 13.93
C GLY A 21 15.59 -6.18 12.56
N ALA A 22 16.88 -5.87 12.60
CA ALA A 22 17.67 -5.53 11.41
C ALA A 22 17.78 -6.70 10.41
N GLU A 23 17.72 -7.94 10.88
CA GLU A 23 17.76 -9.13 10.03
C GLU A 23 16.49 -9.24 9.16
N GLY A 24 15.33 -8.97 9.74
CA GLY A 24 14.07 -8.84 9.00
C GLY A 24 14.12 -7.80 7.90
N ALA A 25 14.67 -6.62 8.20
CA ALA A 25 14.86 -5.56 7.21
C ALA A 25 15.74 -6.03 6.04
N ARG A 26 16.86 -6.70 6.32
CA ARG A 26 17.75 -7.26 5.29
C ARG A 26 17.07 -8.32 4.42
N MET A 27 16.19 -9.13 5.01
CA MET A 27 15.38 -10.10 4.27
C MET A 27 14.32 -9.44 3.40
N ILE A 28 13.62 -8.40 3.91
CA ILE A 28 12.66 -7.62 3.13
C ILE A 28 13.35 -6.98 1.92
N PHE A 29 14.47 -6.28 2.12
CA PHE A 29 15.17 -5.63 1.01
C PHE A 29 15.80 -6.63 0.04
N GLY A 30 16.30 -7.79 0.51
CA GLY A 30 16.74 -8.87 -0.36
C GLY A 30 15.61 -9.46 -1.20
N ALA A 31 14.43 -9.65 -0.60
CA ALA A 31 13.22 -10.07 -1.29
C ALA A 31 12.76 -9.06 -2.35
N ILE A 32 12.80 -7.76 -2.04
CA ILE A 32 12.48 -6.67 -2.96
C ILE A 32 13.46 -6.64 -4.14
N ILE A 33 14.77 -6.74 -3.90
CA ILE A 33 15.78 -6.78 -4.96
C ILE A 33 15.54 -7.99 -5.87
N GLY A 34 15.38 -9.18 -5.29
CA GLY A 34 15.11 -10.40 -6.04
C GLY A 34 13.83 -10.29 -6.87
N ALA A 35 12.75 -9.79 -6.27
CA ALA A 35 11.49 -9.55 -6.96
C ALA A 35 11.61 -8.51 -8.08
N GLY A 36 12.40 -7.45 -7.90
CA GLY A 36 12.70 -6.46 -8.94
C GLY A 36 13.43 -7.06 -10.14
N ILE A 37 14.42 -7.93 -9.91
CA ILE A 37 15.10 -8.67 -10.98
C ILE A 37 14.12 -9.55 -11.73
N ILE A 38 13.37 -10.39 -11.00
CA ILE A 38 12.42 -11.31 -11.61
C ILE A 38 11.34 -10.55 -12.37
N ALA A 39 10.80 -9.48 -11.79
CA ALA A 39 9.87 -8.54 -12.41
C ALA A 39 10.38 -8.06 -13.78
N MET A 40 11.62 -7.56 -13.87
CA MET A 40 12.19 -7.11 -15.15
C MET A 40 12.27 -8.25 -16.19
N LEU A 41 12.58 -9.47 -15.75
CA LEU A 41 12.66 -10.65 -16.62
C LEU A 41 11.28 -11.11 -17.10
N ILE A 42 10.27 -11.10 -16.23
CA ILE A 42 8.91 -11.54 -16.55
C ILE A 42 8.05 -10.46 -17.21
N ALA A 43 8.43 -9.18 -17.18
CA ALA A 43 7.66 -8.08 -17.75
C ALA A 43 7.18 -8.32 -19.21
N PRO A 44 7.98 -8.91 -20.13
CA PRO A 44 7.49 -9.26 -21.47
C PRO A 44 6.41 -10.34 -21.45
N LEU A 45 6.48 -11.29 -20.51
CA LEU A 45 5.46 -12.32 -20.31
C LEU A 45 4.18 -11.71 -19.75
N VAL A 46 4.29 -10.85 -18.73
CA VAL A 46 3.14 -10.17 -18.12
C VAL A 46 2.41 -9.30 -19.15
N SER A 47 3.13 -8.66 -20.08
CA SER A 47 2.50 -7.94 -21.20
C SER A 47 1.63 -8.81 -22.12
N ARG A 48 1.84 -10.14 -22.12
CA ARG A 48 0.99 -11.13 -22.82
C ARG A 48 -0.15 -11.66 -21.96
N MET A 49 -0.05 -11.53 -20.63
CA MET A 49 -1.02 -12.06 -19.67
C MET A 49 -2.28 -11.20 -19.52
N LEU A 50 -2.40 -10.07 -20.25
CA LEU A 50 -3.58 -9.20 -20.18
C LEU A 50 -4.92 -9.91 -20.39
N ARG A 51 -4.93 -11.02 -21.13
CA ARG A 51 -6.13 -11.87 -21.30
C ARG A 51 -6.69 -12.45 -20.00
N PHE A 52 -5.88 -12.54 -18.94
CA PHE A 52 -6.26 -13.08 -17.63
C PHE A 52 -6.70 -11.99 -16.65
N PHE A 53 -6.57 -10.72 -17.04
CA PHE A 53 -6.87 -9.56 -16.19
C PHE A 53 -7.91 -8.65 -16.85
N PRO A 54 -9.11 -9.16 -17.18
CA PRO A 54 -10.22 -8.30 -17.59
C PRO A 54 -10.64 -7.37 -16.44
N PRO A 55 -11.44 -6.32 -16.71
CA PRO A 55 -11.91 -5.35 -15.70
C PRO A 55 -12.53 -5.95 -14.46
N VAL A 56 -13.24 -7.08 -14.58
CA VAL A 56 -13.80 -7.79 -13.42
C VAL A 56 -12.71 -8.25 -12.46
N VAL A 57 -11.56 -8.71 -12.96
CA VAL A 57 -10.42 -9.13 -12.14
C VAL A 57 -9.67 -7.91 -11.61
N THR A 58 -9.27 -6.98 -12.49
CA THR A 58 -8.47 -5.81 -12.07
C THR A 58 -9.24 -4.91 -11.12
N GLY A 59 -10.52 -4.67 -11.37
CA GLY A 59 -11.39 -3.87 -10.52
C GLY A 59 -11.61 -4.50 -9.15
N THR A 60 -11.77 -5.83 -9.08
CA THR A 60 -11.89 -6.56 -7.81
C THR A 60 -10.60 -6.48 -7.00
N ILE A 61 -9.45 -6.67 -7.64
CA ILE A 61 -8.14 -6.58 -6.97
C ILE A 61 -7.94 -5.17 -6.40
N ILE A 62 -8.17 -4.11 -7.20
CA ILE A 62 -8.01 -2.72 -6.76
C ILE A 62 -9.00 -2.38 -5.62
N LEU A 63 -10.23 -2.90 -5.68
CA LEU A 63 -11.20 -2.75 -4.61
C LEU A 63 -10.69 -3.38 -3.30
N VAL A 64 -10.19 -4.62 -3.35
CA VAL A 64 -9.62 -5.32 -2.18
C VAL A 64 -8.40 -4.57 -1.63
N ILE A 65 -7.52 -4.06 -2.50
CA ILE A 65 -6.39 -3.22 -2.09
C ILE A 65 -6.91 -2.01 -1.30
N GLY A 66 -7.86 -1.26 -1.85
CA GLY A 66 -8.41 -0.09 -1.17
C GLY A 66 -9.06 -0.42 0.17
N VAL A 67 -9.91 -1.45 0.22
CA VAL A 67 -10.63 -1.86 1.44
C VAL A 67 -9.67 -2.36 2.53
N THR A 68 -8.66 -3.17 2.17
CA THR A 68 -7.68 -3.67 3.15
C THR A 68 -6.79 -2.56 3.70
N LEU A 69 -6.45 -1.56 2.87
CA LEU A 69 -5.65 -0.40 3.31
C LEU A 69 -6.43 0.60 4.15
N MET A 70 -7.77 0.66 4.05
CA MET A 70 -8.57 1.52 4.95
C MET A 70 -8.28 1.22 6.42
N ARG A 71 -8.04 -0.04 6.78
CA ARG A 71 -7.64 -0.43 8.14
C ARG A 71 -6.38 0.32 8.60
N ILE A 72 -5.42 0.56 7.71
CA ILE A 72 -4.18 1.28 8.04
C ILE A 72 -4.50 2.74 8.36
N GLY A 73 -5.27 3.41 7.50
CA GLY A 73 -5.72 4.79 7.74
C GLY A 73 -6.51 4.92 9.04
N ILE A 74 -7.39 3.96 9.33
CA ILE A 74 -8.17 3.89 10.58
C ILE A 74 -7.26 3.70 11.81
N ASN A 75 -6.28 2.80 11.73
CA ASN A 75 -5.29 2.61 12.80
C ASN A 75 -4.46 3.89 13.02
N TRP A 76 -4.17 4.68 12.00
CA TRP A 76 -3.48 5.96 12.19
C TRP A 76 -4.35 7.00 12.90
N ILE A 77 -5.67 6.96 12.75
CA ILE A 77 -6.62 7.83 13.46
C ILE A 77 -6.70 7.47 14.95
N PHE A 78 -6.87 6.18 15.26
CA PHE A 78 -7.14 5.75 16.62
C PHE A 78 -5.88 5.36 17.41
N GLY A 79 -4.87 4.83 16.75
CA GLY A 79 -3.67 4.30 17.38
C GLY A 79 -3.21 3.02 16.70
N LEU A 80 -1.89 2.81 16.66
CA LEU A 80 -1.30 1.61 16.08
C LEU A 80 -1.68 0.37 16.90
N PRO A 81 -1.88 -0.79 16.24
CA PRO A 81 -2.26 -2.03 16.91
C PRO A 81 -1.17 -2.60 17.82
N VAL A 82 0.06 -2.09 17.71
CA VAL A 82 1.23 -2.49 18.50
C VAL A 82 1.92 -1.24 19.05
N GLY A 83 2.65 -1.41 20.15
CA GLY A 83 3.40 -0.33 20.78
C GLY A 83 2.56 0.51 21.76
N PRO A 84 2.97 1.76 22.02
CA PRO A 84 2.43 2.56 23.13
C PRO A 84 0.94 2.94 22.97
N THR A 85 0.41 2.87 21.75
CA THR A 85 -0.99 3.16 21.43
C THR A 85 -1.82 1.90 21.17
N ALA A 86 -1.33 0.71 21.53
CA ALA A 86 -2.08 -0.53 21.34
C ALA A 86 -3.43 -0.47 22.09
N PRO A 87 -4.55 -1.00 21.55
CA PRO A 87 -5.87 -0.88 22.17
C PRO A 87 -5.96 -1.42 23.60
N LYS A 88 -5.17 -2.44 23.89
CA LYS A 88 -5.08 -3.06 25.20
C LYS A 88 -3.63 -3.14 25.65
N LEU A 89 -3.42 -2.92 26.95
CA LEU A 89 -2.15 -3.09 27.63
C LEU A 89 -2.22 -4.28 28.60
N VAL A 90 -1.06 -4.82 28.94
CA VAL A 90 -0.95 -5.80 30.03
C VAL A 90 -1.37 -5.09 31.32
N ASP A 91 -2.30 -5.70 32.06
CA ASP A 91 -2.74 -5.16 33.34
C ASP A 91 -1.55 -5.07 34.32
N PRO A 92 -1.29 -3.89 34.92
CA PRO A 92 -0.25 -3.73 35.93
C PRO A 92 -0.36 -4.74 37.08
N GLN A 93 -1.57 -5.18 37.44
CA GLN A 93 -1.78 -6.20 38.47
C GLN A 93 -1.28 -7.58 38.03
N HIS A 94 -1.52 -7.97 36.77
CA HIS A 94 -1.03 -9.23 36.22
C HIS A 94 0.50 -9.21 36.07
N ALA A 95 1.07 -8.07 35.68
CA ALA A 95 2.52 -7.88 35.62
C ALA A 95 3.16 -7.96 37.02
N ALA A 96 2.57 -7.28 38.02
CA ALA A 96 3.04 -7.32 39.39
C ALA A 96 2.92 -8.73 40.01
N TRP A 97 1.84 -9.46 39.72
CA TRP A 97 1.68 -10.85 40.13
C TRP A 97 2.76 -11.75 39.53
N LEU A 98 3.07 -11.60 38.23
CA LEU A 98 4.11 -12.39 37.58
C LEU A 98 5.50 -12.11 38.17
N GLU A 99 5.81 -10.85 38.48
CA GLU A 99 7.06 -10.47 39.16
C GLU A 99 7.13 -11.03 40.58
N GLN A 100 6.01 -11.06 41.33
CA GLN A 100 5.95 -11.73 42.63
C GLN A 100 6.21 -13.23 42.52
N VAL A 101 5.66 -13.90 41.50
CA VAL A 101 5.90 -15.32 41.24
C VAL A 101 7.36 -15.59 40.86
N ARG A 102 7.99 -14.70 40.08
CA ARG A 102 9.43 -14.78 39.74
C ARG A 102 10.33 -14.62 40.97
N ALA A 103 9.90 -13.86 41.97
CA ALA A 103 10.65 -13.62 43.20
C ALA A 103 10.55 -14.77 44.22
N LEU A 104 9.64 -15.73 44.04
CA LEU A 104 9.49 -16.89 44.91
C LEU A 104 10.56 -17.95 44.61
N THR A 105 11.37 -18.31 45.62
CA THR A 105 12.45 -19.31 45.52
C THR A 105 11.96 -20.74 45.28
N ASP A 106 10.74 -21.07 45.72
CA ASP A 106 10.12 -22.41 45.58
C ASP A 106 9.03 -22.47 44.50
N ALA A 107 8.97 -21.50 43.59
CA ALA A 107 7.99 -21.51 42.51
C ALA A 107 8.40 -22.45 41.36
N PRO A 108 7.44 -23.14 40.73
CA PRO A 108 7.71 -23.86 39.49
C PRO A 108 8.24 -22.89 38.43
N ALA A 109 9.27 -23.31 37.69
CA ALA A 109 9.85 -22.50 36.62
C ALA A 109 8.77 -22.08 35.62
N ILE A 110 8.69 -20.77 35.32
CA ILE A 110 7.74 -20.23 34.35
C ILE A 110 8.02 -20.89 32.99
N PRO A 111 7.00 -21.47 32.31
CA PRO A 111 7.18 -22.04 30.98
C PRO A 111 7.77 -21.02 30.00
N GLY A 112 8.76 -21.45 29.22
CA GLY A 112 9.34 -20.61 28.17
C GLY A 112 8.27 -20.16 27.17
N GLY A 113 8.15 -18.85 26.96
CA GLY A 113 7.15 -18.27 26.06
C GLY A 113 5.85 -17.79 26.73
N LEU A 114 5.71 -17.91 28.06
CA LEU A 114 4.59 -17.31 28.78
C LEU A 114 4.68 -15.76 28.71
N ALA A 115 3.81 -15.16 27.92
CA ALA A 115 3.58 -13.72 27.85
C ALA A 115 2.21 -13.38 28.45
N LEU A 116 2.13 -12.28 29.20
CA LEU A 116 0.85 -11.80 29.73
C LEU A 116 0.01 -11.25 28.58
N ALA A 117 -1.22 -11.73 28.46
CA ALA A 117 -2.17 -11.21 27.49
C ALA A 117 -2.59 -9.78 27.88
N PRO A 118 -2.67 -8.84 26.91
CA PRO A 118 -3.21 -7.51 27.16
C PRO A 118 -4.68 -7.57 27.54
N SER A 119 -5.03 -7.07 28.73
CA SER A 119 -6.39 -7.13 29.30
C SER A 119 -6.95 -5.77 29.72
N ALA A 120 -6.09 -4.79 30.03
CA ALA A 120 -6.51 -3.44 30.40
C ALA A 120 -6.70 -2.56 29.17
N GLU A 121 -7.72 -1.70 29.16
CA GLU A 121 -7.91 -0.71 28.09
C GLU A 121 -6.79 0.33 28.13
N ASN A 122 -6.30 0.74 26.96
CA ASN A 122 -5.27 1.77 26.85
C ASN A 122 -5.90 3.16 26.73
N PRO A 123 -5.71 4.07 27.70
CA PRO A 123 -6.21 5.45 27.61
C PRO A 123 -5.59 6.25 26.46
N ALA A 124 -4.43 5.81 25.94
CA ALA A 124 -3.77 6.43 24.80
C ALA A 124 -4.33 5.95 23.44
N TYR A 125 -5.23 4.96 23.43
CA TYR A 125 -5.91 4.51 22.24
C TYR A 125 -7.22 5.29 22.02
N ALA A 126 -7.51 5.61 20.77
CA ALA A 126 -8.71 6.32 20.31
C ALA A 126 -8.97 7.63 21.09
N THR A 127 -7.92 8.39 21.37
CA THR A 127 -8.07 9.67 22.09
C THR A 127 -8.91 10.65 21.27
N VAL A 128 -9.72 11.45 21.97
CA VAL A 128 -10.51 12.53 21.35
C VAL A 128 -9.59 13.46 20.56
N GLN A 129 -8.39 13.74 21.08
CA GLN A 129 -7.40 14.58 20.41
C GLN A 129 -7.00 14.04 19.03
N ASN A 130 -6.65 12.76 18.92
CA ASN A 130 -6.26 12.16 17.64
C ASN A 130 -7.43 12.12 16.65
N MET A 131 -8.64 11.82 17.13
CA MET A 131 -9.86 11.84 16.32
C MET A 131 -10.18 13.25 15.82
N THR A 132 -10.04 14.27 16.67
CA THR A 132 -10.27 15.67 16.30
C THR A 132 -9.25 16.15 15.27
N ILE A 133 -7.96 15.86 15.44
CA ILE A 133 -6.92 16.22 14.46
C ILE A 133 -7.23 15.58 13.10
N SER A 134 -7.48 14.25 13.09
CA SER A 134 -7.82 13.52 11.87
C SER A 134 -9.09 14.05 11.21
N GLY A 135 -10.10 14.38 12.02
CA GLY A 135 -11.36 14.96 11.56
C GLY A 135 -11.19 16.35 10.94
N ILE A 136 -10.32 17.19 11.50
CA ILE A 136 -9.97 18.51 10.94
C ILE A 136 -9.22 18.36 9.61
N VAL A 137 -8.27 17.41 9.54
CA VAL A 137 -7.57 17.10 8.28
C VAL A 137 -8.58 16.67 7.22
N LEU A 138 -9.46 15.71 7.53
CA LEU A 138 -10.49 15.23 6.62
C LEU A 138 -11.44 16.36 6.17
N LEU A 139 -11.91 17.18 7.11
CA LEU A 139 -12.77 18.32 6.83
C LEU A 139 -12.05 19.31 5.90
N THR A 140 -10.78 19.59 6.15
CA THR A 140 -9.96 20.48 5.31
C THR A 140 -9.87 19.92 3.89
N ILE A 141 -9.60 18.62 3.73
CA ILE A 141 -9.55 17.97 2.41
C ILE A 141 -10.89 18.13 1.68
N ILE A 142 -12.01 17.84 2.35
CA ILE A 142 -13.36 17.96 1.77
C ILE A 142 -13.66 19.41 1.36
N LEU A 143 -13.36 20.38 2.23
CA LEU A 143 -13.60 21.80 1.95
C LEU A 143 -12.76 22.30 0.79
N VAL A 144 -11.47 21.97 0.75
CA VAL A 144 -10.58 22.35 -0.36
C VAL A 144 -11.04 21.69 -1.65
N MET A 145 -11.41 20.42 -1.62
CA MET A 145 -11.89 19.70 -2.81
C MET A 145 -13.22 20.27 -3.33
N LYS A 146 -14.12 20.70 -2.44
CA LYS A 146 -15.42 21.27 -2.80
C LYS A 146 -15.34 22.70 -3.33
N PHE A 147 -14.52 23.55 -2.69
CA PHE A 147 -14.54 24.99 -2.93
C PHE A 147 -13.35 25.50 -3.75
N ALA A 148 -12.21 24.82 -3.74
CA ALA A 148 -11.06 25.22 -4.55
C ALA A 148 -11.20 24.70 -6.00
N ARG A 149 -10.45 25.32 -6.92
CA ARG A 149 -10.45 24.95 -8.34
C ARG A 149 -9.03 24.69 -8.84
N GLY A 150 -8.93 23.88 -9.88
CA GLY A 150 -7.67 23.59 -10.57
C GLY A 150 -6.62 22.97 -9.64
N PHE A 151 -5.45 23.60 -9.56
CA PHE A 151 -4.29 23.09 -8.82
C PHE A 151 -4.60 22.80 -7.34
N TRP A 152 -5.29 23.69 -6.65
CA TRP A 152 -5.57 23.56 -5.21
C TRP A 152 -6.48 22.38 -4.87
N ALA A 153 -7.44 22.05 -5.74
CA ALA A 153 -8.28 20.87 -5.56
C ALA A 153 -7.46 19.57 -5.69
N ASN A 154 -6.48 19.56 -6.61
CA ASN A 154 -5.61 18.40 -6.84
C ASN A 154 -4.61 18.15 -5.70
N ILE A 155 -4.18 19.20 -5.01
CA ILE A 155 -3.30 19.10 -3.83
C ILE A 155 -4.07 19.14 -2.50
N SER A 156 -5.38 18.91 -2.50
CA SER A 156 -6.25 18.97 -1.31
C SER A 156 -5.74 18.11 -0.15
N VAL A 157 -5.24 16.90 -0.45
CA VAL A 157 -4.62 16.01 0.56
C VAL A 157 -3.40 16.64 1.20
N LEU A 158 -2.51 17.26 0.41
CA LEU A 158 -1.34 17.97 0.93
C LEU A 158 -1.74 19.16 1.80
N CYS A 159 -2.73 19.95 1.36
CA CYS A 159 -3.27 21.05 2.16
C CYS A 159 -3.81 20.56 3.52
N GLY A 160 -4.54 19.44 3.52
CA GLY A 160 -5.04 18.81 4.74
C GLY A 160 -3.91 18.41 5.69
N ILE A 161 -2.85 17.77 5.19
CA ILE A 161 -1.68 17.38 5.98
C ILE A 161 -0.98 18.62 6.55
N VAL A 162 -0.82 19.69 5.78
CA VAL A 162 -0.22 20.94 6.26
C VAL A 162 -1.05 21.57 7.38
N VAL A 163 -2.37 21.67 7.23
CA VAL A 163 -3.26 22.21 8.27
C VAL A 163 -3.23 21.33 9.53
N GLY A 164 -3.27 20.01 9.38
CA GLY A 164 -3.14 19.08 10.50
C GLY A 164 -1.80 19.16 11.21
N GLY A 165 -0.70 19.31 10.45
CA GLY A 165 0.63 19.51 10.99
C GLY A 165 0.76 20.82 11.77
N LEU A 166 0.24 21.92 11.24
CA LEU A 166 0.21 23.19 11.97
C LEU A 166 -0.58 23.08 13.28
N LEU A 167 -1.76 22.46 13.24
CA LEU A 167 -2.56 22.21 14.44
C LEU A 167 -1.80 21.34 15.46
N ALA A 168 -1.18 20.24 15.01
CA ALA A 168 -0.38 19.37 15.86
C ALA A 168 0.82 20.10 16.50
N GLY A 169 1.47 20.98 15.73
CA GLY A 169 2.53 21.86 16.22
C GLY A 169 2.04 22.81 17.32
N PHE A 170 0.89 23.47 17.12
CA PHE A 170 0.29 24.34 18.14
C PHE A 170 -0.14 23.59 19.40
N LEU A 171 -0.54 22.32 19.26
CA LEU A 171 -0.87 21.45 20.39
C LEU A 171 0.37 20.85 21.09
N GLY A 172 1.58 21.15 20.62
CA GLY A 172 2.82 20.63 21.20
C GLY A 172 3.04 19.13 20.98
N LEU A 173 2.40 18.54 19.97
CA LEU A 173 2.52 17.11 19.65
C LEU A 173 3.71 16.78 18.73
N MET A 174 4.32 17.80 18.12
CA MET A 174 5.44 17.64 17.20
C MET A 174 6.76 17.90 17.93
N HIS A 175 7.68 16.93 17.84
CA HIS A 175 9.05 17.06 18.33
C HIS A 175 9.98 17.34 17.16
N PHE A 176 10.73 18.44 17.24
CA PHE A 176 11.59 18.92 16.16
C PHE A 176 13.08 18.63 16.38
N ASP A 177 13.42 17.86 17.42
CA ASP A 177 14.81 17.56 17.78
C ASP A 177 15.58 16.89 16.62
N HIS A 178 14.96 15.90 15.97
CA HIS A 178 15.53 15.24 14.79
C HIS A 178 15.66 16.18 13.58
N VAL A 179 14.82 17.22 13.48
CA VAL A 179 14.90 18.21 12.41
C VAL A 179 16.14 19.07 12.58
N ASP A 180 16.47 19.44 13.82
CA ASP A 180 17.63 20.26 14.13
C ASP A 180 18.95 19.49 13.93
N GLU A 181 18.99 18.22 14.36
CA GLU A 181 20.15 17.33 14.16
C GLU A 181 20.38 16.94 12.69
N ALA A 182 19.30 16.90 11.89
CA ALA A 182 19.39 16.50 10.49
C ALA A 182 20.23 17.48 9.66
N LYS A 183 21.20 16.92 8.92
CA LYS A 183 22.01 17.67 7.96
C LYS A 183 21.14 18.20 6.82
N TRP A 184 21.50 19.36 6.29
CA TRP A 184 20.86 19.94 5.10
C TRP A 184 21.01 19.07 3.87
N PHE A 185 22.16 18.40 3.71
CA PHE A 185 22.42 17.46 2.62
C PHE A 185 23.01 16.18 3.17
N ALA A 186 22.47 15.04 2.74
CA ALA A 186 23.08 13.73 2.97
C ALA A 186 22.83 12.81 1.78
N LEU A 187 23.86 12.04 1.43
CA LEU A 187 23.74 10.97 0.44
C LEU A 187 23.13 9.74 1.12
N ILE A 188 22.12 9.15 0.47
CA ILE A 188 21.51 7.90 0.92
C ILE A 188 22.50 6.77 0.63
N ALA A 189 23.01 6.13 1.68
CA ALA A 189 23.91 5.00 1.54
C ALA A 189 23.15 3.75 1.04
N PRO A 190 23.68 3.03 0.03
CA PRO A 190 23.14 1.74 -0.33
C PRO A 190 23.31 0.75 0.84
N PHE A 191 22.36 -0.15 1.02
CA PHE A 191 22.41 -1.21 2.04
C PHE A 191 22.64 -0.71 3.48
N HIS A 192 21.92 0.34 3.89
CA HIS A 192 21.99 0.95 5.22
C HIS A 192 21.81 -0.07 6.36
N PHE A 193 20.95 -1.08 6.17
CA PHE A 193 20.71 -2.14 7.15
C PHE A 193 21.69 -3.32 7.05
N GLY A 194 22.71 -3.23 6.19
CA GLY A 194 23.66 -4.30 5.89
C GLY A 194 23.33 -5.06 4.60
N LEU A 195 24.15 -6.06 4.27
CA LEU A 195 23.99 -6.82 3.03
C LEU A 195 22.64 -7.57 2.97
N PRO A 196 21.89 -7.48 1.87
CA PRO A 196 20.57 -8.11 1.75
C PRO A 196 20.66 -9.63 1.90
N ILE A 197 19.63 -10.22 2.53
CA ILE A 197 19.48 -11.66 2.67
C ILE A 197 18.47 -12.13 1.63
N PHE A 198 18.89 -13.04 0.75
CA PHE A 198 18.06 -13.53 -0.34
C PHE A 198 17.37 -14.83 0.07
N ASP A 199 16.18 -14.69 0.66
CA ASP A 199 15.31 -15.84 0.94
C ASP A 199 14.40 -16.15 -0.26
N PRO A 200 14.44 -17.38 -0.84
CA PRO A 200 13.66 -17.72 -2.02
C PRO A 200 12.14 -17.61 -1.84
N ILE A 201 11.62 -17.91 -0.64
CA ILE A 201 10.18 -17.87 -0.35
C ILE A 201 9.72 -16.41 -0.29
N MET A 202 10.48 -15.55 0.38
CA MET A 202 10.16 -14.12 0.46
C MET A 202 10.29 -13.44 -0.91
N ILE A 203 11.31 -13.81 -1.69
CA ILE A 203 11.46 -13.36 -3.09
C ILE A 203 10.24 -13.78 -3.91
N LEU A 204 9.79 -15.02 -3.78
CA LEU A 204 8.60 -15.51 -4.48
C LEU A 204 7.35 -14.71 -4.09
N THR A 205 7.14 -14.48 -2.79
CA THR A 205 6.03 -13.67 -2.27
C THR A 205 6.05 -12.25 -2.86
N MET A 206 7.20 -11.57 -2.82
CA MET A 206 7.35 -10.23 -3.39
C MET A 206 7.22 -10.21 -4.92
N THR A 207 7.66 -11.27 -5.60
CA THR A 207 7.48 -11.42 -7.05
C THR A 207 6.00 -11.50 -7.42
N LEU A 208 5.22 -12.25 -6.64
CA LEU A 208 3.78 -12.36 -6.87
C LEU A 208 3.07 -11.02 -6.64
N VAL A 209 3.47 -10.26 -5.62
CA VAL A 209 3.02 -8.87 -5.43
C VAL A 209 3.39 -8.03 -6.65
N MET A 210 4.62 -8.13 -7.14
CA MET A 210 5.06 -7.38 -8.31
C MET A 210 4.27 -7.72 -9.58
N ILE A 211 3.79 -8.96 -9.72
CA ILE A 211 2.88 -9.31 -10.82
C ILE A 211 1.58 -8.52 -10.69
N VAL A 212 0.95 -8.51 -9.49
CA VAL A 212 -0.27 -7.72 -9.21
C VAL A 212 -0.04 -6.24 -9.51
N VAL A 213 1.09 -5.70 -9.07
CA VAL A 213 1.49 -4.31 -9.32
C VAL A 213 1.65 -4.01 -10.81
N MET A 214 2.27 -4.90 -11.58
CA MET A 214 2.39 -4.73 -13.04
C MET A 214 1.05 -4.75 -13.76
N ILE A 215 0.10 -5.54 -13.27
CA ILE A 215 -1.26 -5.58 -13.81
C ILE A 215 -1.94 -4.24 -13.57
N GLU A 216 -1.83 -3.68 -12.38
CA GLU A 216 -2.30 -2.34 -12.04
C GLU A 216 -1.69 -1.28 -12.96
N SER A 217 -0.35 -1.28 -13.12
CA SER A 217 0.38 -0.40 -14.04
C SER A 217 -0.09 -0.51 -15.48
N THR A 218 -0.49 -1.70 -15.93
CA THR A 218 -0.97 -1.84 -17.30
C THR A 218 -2.28 -1.09 -17.51
N GLY A 219 -3.20 -1.10 -16.54
CA GLY A 219 -4.42 -0.29 -16.59
C GLY A 219 -4.11 1.20 -16.73
N MET A 220 -3.13 1.68 -15.96
CA MET A 220 -2.68 3.08 -16.02
C MET A 220 -2.02 3.44 -17.36
N PHE A 221 -1.22 2.55 -17.93
CA PHE A 221 -0.62 2.78 -19.24
C PHE A 221 -1.65 2.81 -20.35
N LEU A 222 -2.68 1.96 -20.28
CA LEU A 222 -3.79 1.97 -21.23
C LEU A 222 -4.57 3.29 -21.16
N ALA A 223 -4.97 3.71 -19.95
CA ALA A 223 -5.64 4.99 -19.74
C ALA A 223 -4.80 6.17 -20.25
N LEU A 224 -3.52 6.24 -19.88
CA LEU A 224 -2.63 7.31 -20.32
C LEU A 224 -2.43 7.31 -21.85
N SER A 225 -2.37 6.13 -22.47
CA SER A 225 -2.21 6.00 -23.92
C SER A 225 -3.40 6.59 -24.69
N GLU A 226 -4.61 6.35 -24.18
CA GLU A 226 -5.86 6.89 -24.73
C GLU A 226 -5.91 8.40 -24.57
N MET A 227 -5.64 8.91 -23.36
CA MET A 227 -5.59 10.35 -23.08
C MET A 227 -4.55 11.05 -23.96
N CYS A 228 -3.43 10.40 -24.25
CA CYS A 228 -2.38 10.96 -25.12
C CYS A 228 -2.66 10.77 -26.62
N GLY A 229 -3.70 10.03 -27.01
CA GLY A 229 -4.01 9.70 -28.40
C GLY A 229 -2.95 8.83 -29.07
N LYS A 230 -2.21 8.03 -28.30
CA LYS A 230 -1.13 7.16 -28.79
C LYS A 230 -1.47 5.71 -28.53
N LYS A 231 -1.43 4.86 -29.55
CA LYS A 231 -1.65 3.42 -29.37
C LYS A 231 -0.53 2.82 -28.51
N LEU A 232 -0.90 2.10 -27.46
CA LEU A 232 0.06 1.37 -26.63
C LEU A 232 0.49 0.08 -27.33
N GLU A 233 1.72 0.07 -27.83
CA GLU A 233 2.32 -1.13 -28.42
C GLU A 233 2.93 -2.02 -27.34
N ARG A 234 3.01 -3.34 -27.62
CA ARG A 234 3.56 -4.31 -26.66
C ARG A 234 5.00 -4.03 -26.24
N PRO A 235 5.94 -3.61 -27.12
CA PRO A 235 7.29 -3.27 -26.69
C PRO A 235 7.30 -2.11 -25.68
N SER A 236 6.47 -1.09 -25.90
CA SER A 236 6.31 0.06 -25.00
C SER A 236 5.70 -0.34 -23.66
N LEU A 237 4.67 -1.19 -23.68
CA LEU A 237 4.09 -1.75 -22.45
C LEU A 237 5.14 -2.56 -21.67
N SER A 238 5.85 -3.48 -22.33
CA SER A 238 6.89 -4.27 -21.68
C SER A 238 8.03 -3.41 -21.14
N ALA A 239 8.40 -2.31 -21.82
CA ALA A 239 9.40 -1.38 -21.33
C ALA A 239 8.92 -0.61 -20.09
N GLY A 240 7.65 -0.20 -20.07
CA GLY A 240 7.02 0.40 -18.88
C GLY A 240 7.05 -0.54 -17.69
N LEU A 241 6.59 -1.79 -17.86
CA LEU A 241 6.61 -2.80 -16.80
C LEU A 241 8.03 -3.18 -16.34
N ARG A 242 9.03 -3.16 -17.23
CA ARG A 242 10.44 -3.30 -16.84
C ARG A 242 10.91 -2.15 -15.98
N THR A 243 10.42 -0.94 -16.24
CA THR A 243 10.75 0.24 -15.45
C THR A 243 10.17 0.10 -14.03
N ASP A 244 8.98 -0.48 -13.87
CA ASP A 244 8.43 -0.83 -12.55
C ASP A 244 9.36 -1.78 -11.79
N GLY A 245 9.81 -2.87 -12.43
CA GLY A 245 10.79 -3.81 -11.84
C GLY A 245 12.14 -3.16 -11.52
N LEU A 246 12.63 -2.27 -12.38
CA LEU A 246 13.87 -1.52 -12.16
C LEU A 246 13.75 -0.56 -10.97
N GLY A 247 12.62 0.14 -10.85
CA GLY A 247 12.34 1.01 -9.71
C GLY A 247 12.33 0.24 -8.40
N THR A 248 11.72 -0.95 -8.39
CA THR A 248 11.74 -1.87 -7.25
C THR A 248 13.15 -2.37 -6.92
N LEU A 249 13.96 -2.73 -7.92
CA LEU A 249 15.35 -3.13 -7.71
C LEU A 249 16.19 -2.01 -7.09
N ILE A 250 16.19 -0.82 -7.72
CA ILE A 250 16.89 0.36 -7.20
C ILE A 250 16.38 0.68 -5.81
N GLY A 251 15.07 0.56 -5.61
CA GLY A 251 14.44 0.77 -4.33
C GLY A 251 15.01 -0.12 -3.23
N GLY A 252 15.09 -1.43 -3.46
CA GLY A 252 15.68 -2.36 -2.51
C GLY A 252 17.16 -2.09 -2.22
N ILE A 253 17.95 -1.63 -3.20
CA ILE A 253 19.37 -1.26 -2.98
C ILE A 253 19.49 -0.06 -2.01
N PHE A 254 18.61 0.92 -2.16
CA PHE A 254 18.57 2.12 -1.31
C PHE A 254 17.63 1.99 -0.10
N ASN A 255 17.23 0.76 0.25
CA ASN A 255 16.42 0.45 1.44
C ASN A 255 15.04 1.14 1.43
N THR A 256 14.42 1.25 0.25
CA THR A 256 13.03 1.65 0.05
C THR A 256 12.20 0.49 -0.51
N PHE A 257 10.91 0.72 -0.67
CA PHE A 257 9.90 -0.28 -0.95
C PHE A 257 9.65 -0.45 -2.46
N PRO A 258 8.91 -1.48 -2.90
CA PRO A 258 8.59 -1.69 -4.31
C PRO A 258 7.87 -0.49 -4.95
N TYR A 259 8.23 -0.19 -6.20
CA TYR A 259 7.68 0.94 -6.94
C TYR A 259 6.68 0.48 -8.00
N THR A 260 5.73 1.37 -8.27
CA THR A 260 4.73 1.23 -9.32
C THR A 260 4.43 2.56 -9.97
N SER A 261 3.77 2.52 -11.13
CA SER A 261 3.18 3.71 -11.73
C SER A 261 2.05 4.24 -10.83
N PHE A 262 1.94 5.56 -10.68
CA PHE A 262 1.01 6.16 -9.72
C PHE A 262 -0.25 6.70 -10.43
N SER A 263 -1.44 6.20 -10.07
CA SER A 263 -2.70 6.44 -10.79
C SER A 263 -3.19 7.90 -10.69
N GLN A 264 -2.86 8.58 -9.59
CA GLN A 264 -3.17 10.00 -9.37
C GLN A 264 -2.49 10.89 -10.42
N ASN A 265 -1.31 10.50 -10.90
CA ASN A 265 -0.63 11.24 -11.98
C ASN A 265 -1.39 11.13 -13.29
N VAL A 266 -2.01 9.97 -13.57
CA VAL A 266 -2.85 9.78 -14.75
C VAL A 266 -4.08 10.68 -14.67
N GLY A 267 -4.76 10.71 -13.52
CA GLY A 267 -5.88 11.63 -13.29
C GLY A 267 -5.51 13.10 -13.49
N LEU A 268 -4.33 13.52 -13.01
CA LEU A 268 -3.84 14.88 -13.19
C LEU A 268 -3.63 15.24 -14.66
N VAL A 269 -3.14 14.32 -15.50
CA VAL A 269 -3.02 14.55 -16.95
C VAL A 269 -4.38 14.79 -17.59
N GLY A 270 -5.44 14.15 -17.07
CA GLY A 270 -6.81 14.30 -17.58
C GLY A 270 -7.38 15.67 -17.26
N VAL A 271 -7.23 16.10 -16.01
CA VAL A 271 -7.74 17.39 -15.55
C VAL A 271 -6.93 18.56 -16.10
N THR A 272 -5.60 18.43 -16.19
CA THR A 272 -4.73 19.53 -16.66
C THR A 272 -4.63 19.61 -18.18
N GLY A 273 -4.88 18.50 -18.89
CA GLY A 273 -4.62 18.38 -20.32
C GLY A 273 -3.13 18.40 -20.70
N ILE A 274 -2.21 18.53 -19.74
CA ILE A 274 -0.77 18.64 -19.99
C ILE A 274 -0.17 17.24 -20.17
N ARG A 275 0.16 16.90 -21.42
CA ARG A 275 0.70 15.57 -21.82
C ARG A 275 2.22 15.54 -21.95
N SER A 276 2.92 16.60 -21.53
CA SER A 276 4.37 16.73 -21.71
C SER A 276 5.15 15.83 -20.74
N ARG A 277 6.02 14.97 -21.29
CA ARG A 277 6.92 14.12 -20.49
C ARG A 277 7.91 14.91 -19.63
N TYR A 278 8.24 16.14 -20.03
CA TYR A 278 9.19 16.98 -19.29
C TYR A 278 8.65 17.41 -17.92
N VAL A 279 7.33 17.45 -17.74
CA VAL A 279 6.72 17.67 -16.43
C VAL A 279 7.08 16.54 -15.47
N CYS A 280 7.01 15.28 -15.93
CA CYS A 280 7.43 14.12 -15.15
C CYS A 280 8.94 14.12 -14.86
N VAL A 281 9.78 14.55 -15.82
CA VAL A 281 11.23 14.65 -15.62
C VAL A 281 11.56 15.70 -14.56
N MET A 282 10.93 16.87 -14.64
CA MET A 282 11.12 17.95 -13.66
C MET A 282 10.61 17.53 -12.27
N GLY A 283 9.46 16.85 -12.21
CA GLY A 283 8.97 16.26 -10.96
C GLY A 283 9.97 15.27 -10.36
N GLY A 284 10.56 14.40 -11.17
CA GLY A 284 11.64 13.50 -10.73
C GLY A 284 12.88 14.24 -10.22
N ALA A 285 13.31 15.30 -10.91
CA ALA A 285 14.44 16.12 -10.48
C ALA A 285 14.17 16.81 -9.13
N ILE A 286 12.96 17.35 -8.94
CA ILE A 286 12.52 17.94 -7.67
C ILE A 286 12.54 16.88 -6.56
N MET A 287 12.02 15.68 -6.82
CA MET A 287 12.02 14.59 -5.85
C MET A 287 13.44 14.11 -5.49
N ILE A 288 14.40 14.14 -6.43
CA ILE A 288 15.81 13.85 -6.12
C ILE A 288 16.38 14.90 -5.18
N VAL A 289 16.16 16.18 -5.46
CA VAL A 289 16.63 17.27 -4.59
C VAL A 289 16.05 17.15 -3.19
N LEU A 290 14.73 16.92 -3.07
CA LEU A 290 14.06 16.73 -1.79
C LEU A 290 14.53 15.46 -1.05
N GLY A 291 14.84 14.40 -1.79
CA GLY A 291 15.38 13.16 -1.23
C GLY A 291 16.81 13.31 -0.69
N LEU A 292 17.59 14.25 -1.23
CA LEU A 292 18.93 14.60 -0.76
C LEU A 292 18.91 15.59 0.42
N THR A 293 17.73 16.07 0.86
CA THR A 293 17.57 16.97 2.00
C THR A 293 16.89 16.27 3.18
N PRO A 294 17.65 15.61 4.08
CA PRO A 294 17.12 14.85 5.21
C PRO A 294 16.17 15.63 6.12
N LYS A 295 16.36 16.95 6.25
CA LYS A 295 15.46 17.81 7.02
C LYS A 295 13.99 17.70 6.58
N MET A 296 13.74 17.50 5.28
CA MET A 296 12.39 17.28 4.78
C MET A 296 11.82 15.96 5.28
N GLY A 297 12.64 14.91 5.35
CA GLY A 297 12.26 13.61 5.93
C GLY A 297 11.97 13.73 7.43
N ALA A 298 12.88 14.36 8.18
CA ALA A 298 12.71 14.58 9.62
C ALA A 298 11.46 15.43 9.94
N LEU A 299 11.12 16.41 9.10
CA LEU A 299 9.90 17.20 9.26
C LEU A 299 8.64 16.36 9.05
N VAL A 300 8.64 15.46 8.05
CA VAL A 300 7.53 14.53 7.82
C VAL A 300 7.44 13.49 8.94
N GLU A 301 8.57 13.05 9.49
CA GLU A 301 8.63 12.15 10.65
C GLU A 301 8.05 12.79 11.92
N ALA A 302 8.23 14.09 12.11
CA ALA A 302 7.68 14.83 13.24
C ALA A 302 6.14 14.92 13.23
N LEU A 303 5.47 14.61 12.10
CA LEU A 303 4.01 14.64 12.01
C LEU A 303 3.40 13.48 12.79
N PRO A 304 2.43 13.74 13.70
CA PRO A 304 1.71 12.67 14.36
C PRO A 304 0.96 11.80 13.36
N VAL A 305 0.94 10.49 13.60
CA VAL A 305 0.23 9.53 12.73
C VAL A 305 -1.25 9.89 12.54
N ALA A 306 -1.89 10.53 13.51
CA ALA A 306 -3.27 11.04 13.40
C ALA A 306 -3.46 12.02 12.24
N VAL A 307 -2.48 12.89 11.95
CA VAL A 307 -2.54 13.80 10.80
C VAL A 307 -2.57 13.00 9.49
N LEU A 308 -1.73 11.96 9.40
CA LEU A 308 -1.70 11.04 8.27
C LEU A 308 -2.95 10.18 8.17
N GLY A 309 -3.62 9.89 9.30
CA GLY A 309 -4.85 9.10 9.35
C GLY A 309 -6.02 9.75 8.59
N GLY A 310 -6.27 11.05 8.81
CA GLY A 310 -7.29 11.80 8.08
C GLY A 310 -7.05 11.82 6.56
N ALA A 311 -5.79 12.01 6.15
CA ALA A 311 -5.38 11.94 4.75
C ALA A 311 -5.47 10.51 4.19
N GLY A 312 -5.06 9.51 4.98
CA GLY A 312 -5.06 8.09 4.63
C GLY A 312 -6.45 7.58 4.34
N LEU A 313 -7.46 7.99 5.12
CA LEU A 313 -8.85 7.62 4.88
C LEU A 313 -9.33 8.03 3.47
N VAL A 314 -8.96 9.24 3.03
CA VAL A 314 -9.29 9.73 1.67
C VAL A 314 -8.48 8.99 0.61
N MET A 315 -7.16 8.85 0.81
CA MET A 315 -6.28 8.21 -0.18
C MET A 315 -6.65 6.74 -0.41
N PHE A 316 -6.79 5.96 0.65
CA PHE A 316 -7.17 4.54 0.55
C PHE A 316 -8.63 4.37 0.11
N GLY A 317 -9.52 5.26 0.55
CA GLY A 317 -10.90 5.31 0.09
C GLY A 317 -11.03 5.55 -1.41
N MET A 318 -10.22 6.45 -1.97
CA MET A 318 -10.22 6.71 -3.41
C MET A 318 -9.64 5.54 -4.23
N VAL A 319 -8.72 4.76 -3.68
CA VAL A 319 -8.27 3.50 -4.31
C VAL A 319 -9.43 2.51 -4.40
N ALA A 320 -10.19 2.31 -3.31
CA ALA A 320 -11.38 1.45 -3.34
C ALA A 320 -12.43 1.97 -4.34
N ALA A 321 -12.69 3.28 -4.35
CA ALA A 321 -13.61 3.92 -5.30
C ALA A 321 -13.17 3.74 -6.76
N THR A 322 -11.86 3.75 -7.03
CA THR A 322 -11.30 3.45 -8.36
C THR A 322 -11.59 2.01 -8.76
N GLY A 323 -11.46 1.05 -7.83
CA GLY A 323 -11.87 -0.34 -8.03
C GLY A 323 -13.35 -0.44 -8.39
N VAL A 324 -14.23 0.21 -7.63
CA VAL A 324 -15.68 0.28 -7.94
C VAL A 324 -15.94 0.89 -9.32
N ARG A 325 -15.22 1.95 -9.68
CA ARG A 325 -15.36 2.62 -10.97
C ARG A 325 -15.00 1.70 -12.14
N ILE A 326 -13.92 0.94 -12.02
CA ILE A 326 -13.53 -0.07 -13.03
C ILE A 326 -14.60 -1.15 -13.13
N LEU A 327 -15.11 -1.65 -11.99
CA LEU A 327 -16.19 -2.62 -11.95
C LEU A 327 -17.50 -2.07 -12.56
N GLY A 328 -17.74 -0.76 -12.49
CA GLY A 328 -18.89 -0.12 -13.13
C GLY A 328 -18.95 -0.30 -14.66
N GLY A 329 -17.81 -0.61 -15.30
CA GLY A 329 -17.73 -0.95 -16.72
C GLY A 329 -18.00 -2.42 -17.04
N VAL A 330 -18.19 -3.28 -16.03
CA VAL A 330 -18.40 -4.73 -16.17
C VAL A 330 -19.89 -5.04 -16.29
N ASP A 331 -20.24 -6.00 -17.15
CA ASP A 331 -21.61 -6.48 -17.27
C ASP A 331 -21.96 -7.45 -16.13
N PHE A 332 -22.69 -6.96 -15.13
CA PHE A 332 -23.26 -7.77 -14.05
C PHE A 332 -24.71 -8.22 -14.30
N LYS A 333 -25.36 -7.70 -15.36
CA LYS A 333 -26.79 -7.96 -15.60
C LYS A 333 -26.98 -9.24 -16.41
N VAL A 334 -26.19 -9.42 -17.47
CA VAL A 334 -26.30 -10.58 -18.35
C VAL A 334 -25.39 -11.70 -17.87
N ASN A 335 -24.13 -11.37 -17.53
CA ASN A 335 -23.17 -12.34 -17.06
C ASN A 335 -23.17 -12.45 -15.52
N ARG A 336 -23.97 -13.39 -14.99
CA ARG A 336 -24.06 -13.66 -13.55
C ARG A 336 -22.73 -14.09 -12.92
N TYR A 337 -21.79 -14.65 -13.71
CA TYR A 337 -20.52 -15.13 -13.19
C TYR A 337 -19.62 -13.99 -12.72
N ASN A 338 -19.73 -12.81 -13.34
CA ASN A 338 -18.97 -11.63 -12.93
C ASN A 338 -19.27 -11.24 -11.48
N GLY A 339 -20.54 -11.29 -11.05
CA GLY A 339 -20.92 -11.02 -9.67
C GLY A 339 -20.34 -12.06 -8.69
N LEU A 340 -20.35 -13.34 -9.06
CA LEU A 340 -19.77 -14.43 -8.28
C LEU A 340 -18.25 -14.29 -8.11
N ILE A 341 -17.54 -13.95 -9.20
CA ILE A 341 -16.09 -13.72 -9.17
C ILE A 341 -15.75 -12.61 -8.18
N VAL A 342 -16.43 -11.47 -8.25
CA VAL A 342 -16.22 -10.35 -7.34
C VAL A 342 -16.49 -10.75 -5.89
N ALA A 343 -17.64 -11.38 -5.63
CA ALA A 343 -18.06 -11.73 -4.28
C ALA A 343 -17.10 -12.70 -3.58
N ILE A 344 -16.71 -13.79 -4.25
CA ILE A 344 -15.81 -14.80 -3.68
C ILE A 344 -14.41 -14.21 -3.50
N SER A 345 -13.90 -13.49 -4.49
CA SER A 345 -12.53 -12.94 -4.43
C SER A 345 -12.39 -11.85 -3.36
N LEU A 346 -13.41 -11.00 -3.20
CA LEU A 346 -13.47 -10.03 -2.10
C LEU A 346 -13.51 -10.76 -0.75
N GLY A 347 -14.35 -11.79 -0.61
CA GLY A 347 -14.40 -12.62 0.59
C GLY A 347 -13.04 -13.23 0.94
N MET A 348 -12.36 -13.83 -0.04
CA MET A 348 -11.02 -14.40 0.11
C MET A 348 -9.99 -13.36 0.52
N GLY A 349 -10.02 -12.17 -0.07
CA GLY A 349 -9.09 -11.10 0.28
C GLY A 349 -9.29 -10.49 1.66
N MET A 350 -10.49 -10.63 2.23
CA MET A 350 -10.82 -10.15 3.55
C MET A 350 -10.43 -11.13 4.68
N ILE A 351 -10.12 -12.40 4.37
CA ILE A 351 -9.78 -13.42 5.37
C ILE A 351 -8.65 -12.96 6.30
N PRO A 352 -7.47 -12.52 5.80
CA PRO A 352 -6.37 -12.14 6.69
C PRO A 352 -6.66 -10.87 7.50
N LEU A 353 -7.60 -10.05 7.02
CA LEU A 353 -8.02 -8.84 7.71
C LEU A 353 -8.95 -9.14 8.89
N ILE A 354 -9.87 -10.09 8.71
CA ILE A 354 -10.95 -10.40 9.66
C ILE A 354 -10.51 -11.50 10.64
N ALA A 355 -9.76 -12.49 10.17
CA ALA A 355 -9.34 -13.66 10.94
C ALA A 355 -7.81 -13.83 10.84
N PRO A 356 -7.00 -13.03 11.56
CA PRO A 356 -5.54 -13.06 11.44
C PRO A 356 -4.91 -14.43 11.78
N ASP A 357 -5.52 -15.19 12.69
CA ASP A 357 -4.99 -16.49 13.14
C ASP A 357 -5.44 -17.69 12.28
N PHE A 358 -6.06 -17.46 11.12
CA PHE A 358 -6.57 -18.54 10.27
C PHE A 358 -5.49 -19.51 9.75
N VAL A 359 -4.22 -19.11 9.80
CA VAL A 359 -3.06 -19.90 9.36
C VAL A 359 -2.54 -20.88 10.41
N MET A 360 -3.20 -21.02 11.57
CA MET A 360 -2.75 -21.84 12.70
C MET A 360 -2.47 -23.33 12.36
N HIS A 361 -3.12 -23.89 11.34
CA HIS A 361 -2.93 -25.28 10.89
C HIS A 361 -2.13 -25.39 9.58
N LEU A 362 -1.68 -24.26 9.01
CA LEU A 362 -0.95 -24.22 7.75
C LEU A 362 0.56 -24.22 7.97
N PRO A 363 1.36 -24.78 7.04
CA PRO A 363 2.81 -24.74 7.12
C PRO A 363 3.34 -23.31 7.24
N HIS A 364 4.25 -23.05 8.19
CA HIS A 364 4.83 -21.70 8.40
C HIS A 364 5.52 -21.13 7.13
N SER A 365 6.00 -21.99 6.24
CA SER A 365 6.65 -21.60 4.99
C SER A 365 5.72 -20.88 4.00
N ILE A 366 4.40 -21.02 4.10
CA ILE A 366 3.45 -20.36 3.19
C ILE A 366 2.70 -19.19 3.84
N HIS A 367 2.98 -18.88 5.12
CA HIS A 367 2.33 -17.79 5.85
C HIS A 367 2.50 -16.43 5.14
N PRO A 368 3.70 -16.01 4.69
CA PRO A 368 3.85 -14.72 4.02
C PRO A 368 3.05 -14.58 2.72
N LEU A 369 2.77 -15.70 2.05
CA LEU A 369 1.96 -15.79 0.85
C LEU A 369 0.48 -15.60 1.19
N ILE A 370 0.01 -16.35 2.18
CA ILE A 370 -1.41 -16.49 2.52
C ILE A 370 -1.92 -15.33 3.40
N ASP A 371 -1.06 -14.71 4.20
CA ASP A 371 -1.36 -13.50 4.98
C ASP A 371 -1.67 -12.29 4.10
N SER A 372 -1.33 -12.36 2.81
CA SER A 372 -1.62 -11.30 1.85
C SER A 372 -3.05 -11.42 1.31
N GLY A 373 -3.97 -10.64 1.89
CA GLY A 373 -5.35 -10.55 1.40
C GLY A 373 -5.44 -10.13 -0.07
N ILE A 374 -4.53 -9.26 -0.51
CA ILE A 374 -4.44 -8.82 -1.91
C ILE A 374 -4.08 -10.00 -2.82
N LEU A 375 -3.14 -10.85 -2.40
CA LEU A 375 -2.73 -12.01 -3.18
C LEU A 375 -3.85 -13.06 -3.24
N LEU A 376 -4.50 -13.36 -2.11
CA LEU A 376 -5.63 -14.29 -2.06
C LEU A 376 -6.77 -13.86 -2.98
N ALA A 377 -7.13 -12.58 -2.95
CA ALA A 377 -8.12 -12.03 -3.87
C ALA A 377 -7.68 -12.11 -5.33
N SER A 378 -6.41 -11.82 -5.62
CA SER A 378 -5.87 -11.85 -6.98
C SER A 378 -5.90 -13.27 -7.57
N ILE A 379 -5.43 -14.26 -6.81
CA ILE A 379 -5.44 -15.67 -7.21
C ILE A 379 -6.88 -16.13 -7.42
N SER A 380 -7.78 -15.85 -6.46
CA SER A 380 -9.19 -16.21 -6.55
C SER A 380 -9.86 -15.60 -7.78
N ALA A 381 -9.66 -14.30 -8.02
CA ALA A 381 -10.28 -13.59 -9.14
C ALA A 381 -9.82 -14.13 -10.49
N VAL A 382 -8.51 -14.36 -10.65
CA VAL A 382 -7.94 -14.91 -11.89
C VAL A 382 -8.45 -16.32 -12.15
N LEU A 383 -8.42 -17.19 -11.13
CA LEU A 383 -8.86 -18.58 -11.28
C LEU A 383 -10.35 -18.67 -11.59
N LEU A 384 -11.19 -17.95 -10.84
CA LEU A 384 -12.63 -17.97 -11.05
C LEU A 384 -13.00 -17.38 -12.42
N ASN A 385 -12.34 -16.30 -12.84
CA ASN A 385 -12.56 -15.74 -14.17
C ASN A 385 -12.14 -16.73 -15.27
N ALA A 386 -10.99 -17.39 -15.13
CA ALA A 386 -10.53 -18.40 -16.08
C ALA A 386 -11.51 -19.59 -16.20
N VAL A 387 -12.13 -19.99 -15.08
CA VAL A 387 -13.11 -21.09 -15.04
C VAL A 387 -14.46 -20.70 -15.65
N PHE A 388 -14.99 -19.52 -15.31
CA PHE A 388 -16.36 -19.14 -15.72
C PHE A 388 -16.44 -18.38 -17.03
N ASN A 389 -15.52 -17.45 -17.29
CA ASN A 389 -15.55 -16.56 -18.44
C ASN A 389 -14.53 -16.95 -19.53
N GLY A 390 -13.63 -17.89 -19.23
CA GLY A 390 -12.54 -18.25 -20.14
C GLY A 390 -11.45 -17.17 -20.23
N THR A 391 -10.58 -17.28 -21.23
CA THR A 391 -9.35 -16.46 -21.33
C THR A 391 -9.19 -15.79 -22.70
N SER A 392 -10.32 -15.38 -23.30
CA SER A 392 -10.34 -14.72 -24.61
C SER A 392 -9.63 -13.37 -24.57
N ARG A 393 -8.58 -13.24 -25.37
CA ARG A 393 -7.74 -12.04 -25.40
C ARG A 393 -8.47 -10.83 -26.00
N ALA A 394 -9.23 -11.03 -27.08
CA ALA A 394 -9.92 -9.95 -27.76
C ALA A 394 -11.02 -9.34 -26.87
N GLU A 395 -11.70 -10.18 -26.11
CA GLU A 395 -12.73 -9.75 -25.17
C GLU A 395 -12.13 -9.01 -23.97
N ALA A 396 -11.06 -9.54 -23.36
CA ALA A 396 -10.38 -8.87 -22.26
C ALA A 396 -9.83 -7.48 -22.65
N GLU A 397 -9.23 -7.35 -23.83
CA GLU A 397 -8.75 -6.05 -24.33
C GLU A 397 -9.92 -5.09 -24.64
N ALA A 398 -11.04 -5.58 -25.17
CA ALA A 398 -12.22 -4.77 -25.47
C ALA A 398 -12.99 -4.34 -24.21
N GLU A 399 -13.06 -5.20 -23.19
CA GLU A 399 -13.67 -4.89 -21.90
C GLU A 399 -12.80 -3.90 -21.13
N ALA A 400 -11.47 -4.10 -21.10
CA ALA A 400 -10.52 -3.15 -20.50
C ALA A 400 -10.66 -1.73 -21.07
N ARG A 401 -10.83 -1.61 -22.40
CA ARG A 401 -11.12 -0.32 -23.04
C ARG A 401 -12.46 0.27 -22.59
N ARG A 402 -13.54 -0.53 -22.55
CA ARG A 402 -14.85 -0.06 -22.11
C ARG A 402 -14.86 0.41 -20.65
N ALA A 403 -14.19 -0.33 -19.76
CA ALA A 403 -14.06 0.06 -18.36
C ALA A 403 -13.22 1.33 -18.18
N ALA A 404 -12.15 1.51 -18.96
CA ALA A 404 -11.37 2.74 -18.97
C ALA A 404 -12.24 3.95 -19.38
N MET A 405 -13.04 3.83 -20.45
CA MET A 405 -13.96 4.90 -20.88
C MET A 405 -15.02 5.25 -19.83
N ALA A 406 -15.62 4.24 -19.19
CA ALA A 406 -16.61 4.45 -18.13
C ALA A 406 -16.01 5.15 -16.91
N SER A 407 -14.70 5.02 -16.70
CA SER A 407 -13.99 5.65 -15.59
C SER A 407 -13.63 7.13 -15.78
N ASP A 408 -13.73 7.63 -17.02
CA ASP A 408 -13.35 8.99 -17.42
C ASP A 408 -14.56 9.95 -17.50
N GLY A 409 -15.79 9.42 -17.49
CA GLY A 409 -17.04 10.18 -17.67
C GLY A 409 -17.59 10.89 -16.42
N GLY A 410 -16.76 11.14 -15.40
CA GLY A 410 -17.22 11.55 -14.08
C GLY A 410 -16.46 12.72 -13.46
N HIS A 411 -16.21 13.78 -14.22
CA HIS A 411 -15.83 15.09 -13.67
C HIS A 411 -16.55 16.22 -14.41
#